data_AF-A0A8E1VV18-F1
#
_entry.id   AF-A0A8E1VV18-F1
#
_cell.length_a   1.000
_cell.length_b   1.000
_cell.length_c   1.000
_cell.angle_alpha   90.00
_cell.angle_beta   90.00
_cell.angle_gamma   90.00
#
_symmetry.space_group_name_H-M   'P 1'
#
loop_
_entity.id
_entity.type
_entity.pdbx_description
1 polymer ?
#
loop_
_entity_poly.entity_id
_entity_poly.type
_entity_poly.pdbx_seq_one_letter_code
_entity_poly.pdbx_strand_id
1 'polypeptide(L)'
;MQALIFIDLDHVHPVVDGVWHRALLDSVPDPGEDVTMLCGLTAPAGFKSRDSRDSNCVLVMCVHCDYQYRRANGIPIPPNHPALSR
;
A
#
# COMPACT_ATOMS: atom_id res chain seq x y z
N MET A 1 -3.21 7.87 32.10
CA MET A 1 -2.16 6.98 31.54
C MET A 1 -2.71 6.42 30.24
N GLN A 2 -1.96 6.54 29.14
CA GLN A 2 -2.39 6.07 27.81
C GLN A 2 -1.33 5.12 27.25
N ALA A 3 -1.75 4.05 26.59
CA ALA A 3 -0.87 3.23 25.78
C ALA A 3 -0.67 3.88 24.41
N LEU A 4 0.58 4.13 24.03
CA LEU A 4 0.94 4.71 22.73
C LEU A 4 1.31 3.59 21.76
N ILE A 5 0.75 3.63 20.56
CA ILE A 5 1.08 2.72 19.47
C ILE A 5 1.77 3.55 18.39
N PHE A 6 3.07 3.32 18.20
CA PHE A 6 3.83 3.97 17.14
C PHE A 6 3.68 3.16 15.85
N ILE A 7 3.19 3.81 14.80
CA ILE A 7 2.96 3.21 13.49
C ILE A 7 3.90 3.89 12.50
N ASP A 8 4.73 3.11 11.85
CA ASP A 8 5.54 3.58 10.73
C ASP A 8 4.72 3.51 9.44
N LEU A 9 4.33 4.68 8.95
CA LEU A 9 3.44 4.81 7.79
C LEU A 9 4.09 4.34 6.48
N ASP A 10 5.42 4.37 6.37
CA ASP A 10 6.12 3.86 5.18
C ASP A 10 5.95 2.34 5.02
N HIS A 11 5.62 1.66 6.10
CA HIS A 11 5.36 0.22 6.16
C HIS A 11 3.85 -0.13 6.20
N VAL A 12 2.97 0.87 6.18
CA VAL A 12 1.52 0.65 6.05
C VAL A 12 1.16 0.55 4.57
N HIS A 13 0.66 -0.62 4.18
CA HIS A 13 0.28 -0.89 2.79
C HIS A 13 -1.22 -1.20 2.70
N PRO A 14 -2.03 -0.29 2.13
CA PRO A 14 -3.43 -0.55 1.83
C PRO A 14 -3.59 -1.82 1.00
N VAL A 15 -4.60 -2.62 1.33
CA VAL A 15 -4.94 -3.84 0.59
C VAL A 15 -6.26 -3.61 -0.13
N VAL A 16 -6.23 -3.67 -1.46
CA VAL A 16 -7.43 -3.59 -2.30
C VAL A 16 -7.42 -4.78 -3.24
N ASP A 17 -8.53 -5.50 -3.33
CA ASP A 17 -8.70 -6.71 -4.16
C ASP A 17 -7.57 -7.76 -4.02
N GLY A 18 -7.04 -7.91 -2.80
CA GLY A 18 -5.97 -8.88 -2.51
C GLY A 18 -4.57 -8.44 -2.97
N VAL A 19 -4.40 -7.17 -3.33
CA VAL A 19 -3.13 -6.59 -3.79
C VAL A 19 -2.61 -5.58 -2.76
N TRP A 20 -1.30 -5.58 -2.52
CA TRP A 20 -0.63 -4.56 -1.72
C TRP A 20 -0.36 -3.31 -2.53
N HIS A 21 -0.96 -2.20 -2.11
CA HIS A 21 -0.70 -0.90 -2.67
C HIS A 21 0.18 -0.07 -1.75
N ARG A 22 0.84 0.94 -2.33
CA ARG A 22 1.56 1.97 -1.60
C ARG A 22 0.76 3.26 -1.69
N ALA A 23 0.70 4.00 -0.60
CA ALA A 23 0.19 5.36 -0.53
C ALA A 23 1.24 6.21 0.20
N LEU A 24 1.27 7.51 -0.10
CA LEU A 24 2.02 8.47 0.72
C LEU A 24 1.05 8.96 1.79
N LEU A 25 1.23 8.45 3.01
CA LEU A 25 0.36 8.75 4.14
C LEU A 25 1.08 9.74 5.05
N ASP A 26 0.47 10.90 5.27
CA ASP A 26 0.99 11.92 6.20
C ASP A 26 0.56 11.63 7.65
N SER A 27 -0.51 10.86 7.82
CA SER A 27 -1.05 10.37 9.09
C SER A 27 -1.73 9.01 8.91
N VAL A 28 -2.06 8.34 10.00
CA VAL A 28 -2.99 7.19 9.95
C VAL A 28 -4.35 7.74 9.51
N PRO A 29 -4.95 7.24 8.43
CA PRO A 29 -6.24 7.74 7.95
C PRO A 29 -7.37 7.34 8.88
N ASP A 30 -8.42 8.16 8.95
CA ASP A 30 -9.62 7.80 9.68
C ASP A 30 -10.40 6.69 8.93
N PRO A 31 -11.10 5.77 9.64
CA PRO A 31 -11.94 4.79 8.98
C PRO A 31 -12.99 5.46 8.08
N GLY A 32 -13.01 5.08 6.79
CA GLY A 32 -13.88 5.68 5.77
C GLY A 32 -13.27 6.87 5.01
N GLU A 33 -12.12 7.40 5.44
CA GLU A 33 -11.39 8.43 4.70
C GLU A 33 -10.81 7.87 3.39
N ASP A 34 -10.92 8.62 2.30
CA ASP A 34 -10.38 8.19 1.01
C ASP A 34 -8.85 8.24 1.00
N VAL A 35 -8.23 7.11 0.65
CA VAL A 35 -6.79 6.98 0.47
C VAL A 35 -6.49 6.81 -1.00
N THR A 36 -5.68 7.71 -1.56
CA THR A 36 -5.17 7.59 -2.94
C THR A 36 -3.81 6.90 -2.94
N MET A 37 -3.73 5.77 -3.65
CA MET A 37 -2.52 4.99 -3.83
C MET A 37 -1.65 5.58 -4.94
N LEU A 38 -0.35 5.24 -4.94
CA LEU A 38 0.61 5.69 -5.96
C LEU A 38 0.22 5.30 -7.39
N CYS A 39 -0.55 4.22 -7.56
CA CYS A 39 -1.07 3.81 -8.87
C CYS A 39 -2.29 4.63 -9.34
N GLY A 40 -2.77 5.60 -8.56
CA GLY A 40 -3.94 6.43 -8.86
C GLY A 40 -5.28 5.84 -8.46
N LEU A 41 -5.30 4.61 -7.93
CA LEU A 41 -6.50 4.04 -7.31
C LEU A 41 -6.83 4.84 -6.04
N THR A 42 -8.12 5.04 -5.76
CA THR A 42 -8.60 5.62 -4.50
C THR A 42 -9.63 4.67 -3.90
N ALA A 43 -9.53 4.42 -2.60
CA ALA A 43 -10.51 3.64 -1.86
C ALA A 43 -10.61 4.14 -0.40
N PRO A 44 -11.79 3.99 0.25
CA PRO A 44 -11.95 4.36 1.65
C PRO A 44 -11.14 3.45 2.57
N ALA A 45 -10.53 4.03 3.60
CA ALA A 45 -9.71 3.32 4.57
C ALA A 45 -10.56 2.38 5.44
N GLY A 46 -10.08 1.15 5.61
CA GLY A 46 -10.66 0.17 6.51
C GLY A 46 -9.57 -0.54 7.31
N PHE A 47 -9.85 -0.84 8.58
CA PHE A 47 -8.90 -1.46 9.49
C PHE A 47 -9.46 -2.76 10.03
N LYS A 48 -8.64 -3.82 10.03
CA LYS A 48 -8.98 -5.12 10.61
C LYS A 48 -7.77 -5.71 11.32
N SER A 49 -7.99 -6.60 12.28
CA SER A 49 -6.91 -7.33 12.95
C SER A 49 -6.18 -8.25 11.97
N ARG A 50 -4.90 -8.51 12.24
CA ARG A 50 -4.09 -9.44 11.43
C ARG A 50 -4.72 -10.83 11.32
N ASP A 51 -5.35 -11.31 12.39
CA ASP A 51 -5.94 -12.65 12.46
C ASP A 51 -7.19 -12.82 11.59
N SER A 52 -7.80 -11.70 11.17
CA SER A 52 -8.92 -11.71 10.23
C SER A 52 -8.50 -11.87 8.76
N ARG A 53 -7.20 -11.80 8.48
CA ARG A 53 -6.66 -11.96 7.14
C ARG A 53 -6.67 -13.45 6.76
N ASP A 54 -7.15 -13.76 5.56
CA ASP A 54 -7.05 -15.10 4.99
C ASP A 54 -5.57 -15.54 4.94
N SER A 55 -5.26 -16.66 5.61
CA SER A 55 -3.92 -17.21 5.72
C SER A 55 -3.34 -17.66 4.38
N ASN A 56 -4.20 -17.90 3.38
CA ASN A 56 -3.79 -18.28 2.03
C ASN A 56 -3.67 -17.08 1.07
N CYS A 57 -3.98 -15.86 1.53
CA CYS A 57 -3.88 -14.67 0.70
C CYS A 57 -2.41 -14.22 0.57
N VAL A 58 -1.78 -14.67 -0.52
CA VAL A 58 -0.48 -14.17 -0.96
C VAL A 58 -0.68 -12.75 -1.48
N LEU A 59 -0.24 -11.77 -0.70
CA LEU A 59 -0.32 -10.38 -1.10
C LEU A 59 0.83 -10.08 -2.05
N VAL A 60 0.46 -9.86 -3.31
CA VAL A 60 1.38 -9.41 -4.35
C VAL A 60 1.37 -7.90 -4.36
N MET A 61 2.54 -7.28 -4.54
CA MET A 61 2.63 -5.83 -4.65
C MET A 61 2.03 -5.36 -5.99
N CYS A 62 1.22 -4.30 -5.96
CA CYS A 62 0.73 -3.64 -7.15
C CYS A 62 1.93 -3.18 -7.99
N VAL A 63 2.03 -3.69 -9.21
CA VAL A 63 3.16 -3.42 -10.10
C VAL A 63 3.27 -1.93 -10.43
N HIS A 64 2.16 -1.21 -10.54
CA HIS A 64 2.19 0.23 -10.79
C HIS A 64 2.67 1.02 -9.56
N CYS A 65 2.27 0.61 -8.35
CA CYS A 65 2.79 1.19 -7.12
C CYS A 65 4.30 0.95 -6.98
N ASP A 66 4.79 -0.27 -7.26
CA ASP A 66 6.23 -0.59 -7.23
C ASP A 66 7.01 0.28 -8.23
N TYR A 67 6.50 0.40 -9.47
CA TYR A 67 7.09 1.24 -10.50
C TYR A 67 7.22 2.70 -10.05
N GLN A 68 6.13 3.31 -9.55
CA GLN A 68 6.13 4.71 -9.13
C GLN A 68 7.04 4.92 -7.91
N TYR A 69 7.02 3.99 -6.96
CA TYR A 69 7.89 4.03 -5.79
C TYR A 69 9.37 3.98 -6.18
N ARG A 70 9.75 3.03 -7.06
CA ARG A 70 11.13 2.92 -7.55
C ARG A 70 11.57 4.19 -8.27
N ARG A 71 10.72 4.70 -9.16
CA ARG A 71 10.98 5.94 -9.91
C ARG A 71 11.19 7.13 -8.99
N ALA A 72 10.36 7.29 -7.97
CA ALA A 72 10.45 8.40 -7.02
C ALA A 72 11.71 8.34 -6.14
N ASN A 73 12.19 7.12 -5.83
CA ASN A 73 13.35 6.89 -4.96
C ASN A 73 14.67 6.65 -5.72
N GLY A 74 14.68 6.80 -7.05
CA GLY A 74 15.87 6.53 -7.86
C GLY A 74 16.32 5.06 -7.84
N ILE A 75 15.42 4.14 -7.50
CA ILE A 75 15.70 2.70 -7.49
C ILE A 75 15.61 2.20 -8.94
N PRO A 76 16.58 1.40 -9.43
CA PRO A 76 16.53 0.83 -10.76
C PRO A 76 15.22 0.06 -11.01
N ILE A 77 14.61 0.34 -12.16
CA ILE A 77 13.43 -0.35 -12.67
C ILE A 77 13.93 -1.41 -13.66
N PRO A 78 13.71 -2.71 -13.41
CA PRO A 78 14.13 -3.75 -14.33
C PRO A 78 13.52 -3.56 -15.74
N PRO A 79 14.24 -3.85 -16.83
CA PRO A 79 13.69 -3.72 -18.18
C PRO A 79 12.44 -4.56 -18.44
N ASN A 80 12.29 -5.68 -17.73
CA ASN A 80 11.14 -6.59 -17.79
C ASN A 80 10.09 -6.30 -16.69
N HIS A 81 10.15 -5.14 -16.05
CA HIS A 81 9.22 -4.78 -14.99
C HIS A 81 7.77 -4.79 -15.53
N PRO A 82 6.80 -5.47 -14.90
CA PRO A 82 5.46 -5.68 -15.48
C PRO A 82 4.71 -4.39 -15.85
N ALA A 83 4.93 -3.30 -15.11
CA ALA A 83 4.33 -2.00 -15.41
C ALA A 83 4.88 -1.30 -16.68
N LEU A 84 5.96 -1.81 -17.29
CA LEU A 84 6.50 -1.32 -18.55
C LEU A 84 5.85 -2.00 -19.78
N SER A 85 5.24 -3.17 -19.59
CA SER A 85 4.50 -3.88 -20.62
C SER A 85 3.15 -3.21 -20.80
N ARG A 86 2.93 -2.57 -21.96
CA ARG A 86 1.64 -1.96 -22.34
C ARG A 86 0.67 -3.00 -22.87
#